data_AF-M2YIH0-F1
#
_entry.id   AF-M2YIH0-F1
#
_cell.length_a   1.000
_cell.length_b   1.000
_cell.length_c   1.000
_cell.angle_alpha   90.00
_cell.angle_beta   90.00
_cell.angle_gamma   90.00
#
_symmetry.space_group_name_H-M   'P 1'
#
loop_
_entity.id
_entity.type
_entity.pdbx_description
1 polymer ?
#
loop_
_entity_poly.entity_id
_entity_poly.type
_entity_poly.pdbx_seq_one_letter_code
_entity_poly.pdbx_strand_id
1 'polypeptide(L)'
;MPSEKELDQAAADLQRFRLSQEQHAKSQGDILQQYQTLIRDYQRLQADYDEARDSRDNYKRLSKGADRDPFVLVLVDGDGYVFNDDLISGGIEGGSKAAQQLENAMKRSLMVKGLEDCRILVRVYANLSGLSRAGSKEKLCGAEKRSLGAFAASFNRSNDLFDFVDAGEQKDSVSLKLRAQFRQFVDNAQCRHIFFAGCHDIGYMSDLTKHANKHDRITLLRNHAFQEEFHQLGLPDEQLLPNVFRRSPLVDQGFVKPAKAIDPAATHNEDMKSVSDEAPVCFHFQKGRCAYGLSCKKRHIRAPIDDIKDWRQKPTTPEFDARFPARRNDSYGSNGDALQQSALTRIEDLPRLVDIPGDKIALNADGRRLDPYMYTTPGERASFTAWTKERKLCNDFHLTHNCPHPMSCKYDHSPIDESLRNCLRQAAFSIPCKRRDGTCRDLGCNYGHVCQRSECKFRGGKWYCRFPAEAHTVDFEASEYVDGIGQENGNASYSTRSHSTAPDASSEHESQHTSGRAETILEPEAEVVDLIDVLTDTVPAGPAQEAMWEAEPDARPEIQPVPKRKSKWQPEPESEVAPTWDGRW
;
A
#
# COMPACT_ATOMS: atom_id res chain seq x y z
N MET A 1 56.79 84.95 -53.67
CA MET A 1 55.79 85.02 -52.61
C MET A 1 54.59 84.24 -53.10
N PRO A 2 54.13 83.19 -52.40
CA PRO A 2 52.89 82.51 -52.77
C PRO A 2 51.75 83.54 -52.77
N SER A 3 50.80 83.39 -53.69
CA SER A 3 49.63 84.25 -53.70
C SER A 3 48.71 83.93 -52.52
N GLU A 4 47.98 84.92 -52.03
CA GLU A 4 47.00 84.76 -50.94
C GLU A 4 46.00 83.63 -51.24
N LYS A 5 45.59 83.48 -52.50
CA LYS A 5 44.75 82.38 -52.98
C LYS A 5 45.38 80.99 -52.83
N GLU A 6 46.69 80.85 -53.01
CA GLU A 6 47.38 79.56 -52.86
C GLU A 6 47.49 79.16 -51.38
N LEU A 7 47.67 80.13 -50.48
CA LEU A 7 47.66 79.92 -49.04
C LEU A 7 46.27 79.51 -48.54
N ASP A 8 45.21 80.19 -49.01
CA ASP A 8 43.82 79.86 -48.66
C ASP A 8 43.42 78.48 -49.17
N GLN A 9 43.83 78.12 -50.39
CA GLN A 9 43.58 76.80 -50.96
C GLN A 9 44.29 75.69 -50.16
N ALA A 10 45.56 75.90 -49.80
CA ALA A 10 46.31 74.95 -48.98
C ALA A 10 45.71 74.79 -47.56
N ALA A 11 45.22 75.87 -46.96
CA ALA A 11 44.52 75.83 -45.67
C ALA A 11 43.19 75.05 -45.76
N ALA A 12 42.43 75.26 -46.83
CA ALA A 12 41.18 74.52 -47.08
C ALA A 12 41.44 73.01 -47.28
N ASP A 13 42.50 72.65 -48.00
CA ASP A 13 42.86 71.25 -48.23
C ASP A 13 43.37 70.56 -46.95
N LEU A 14 44.12 71.27 -46.10
CA LEU A 14 44.50 70.78 -44.76
C LEU A 14 43.27 70.51 -43.88
N GLN A 15 42.27 71.41 -43.92
CA GLN A 15 41.04 71.26 -43.14
C GLN A 15 40.20 70.07 -43.64
N ARG A 16 40.11 69.85 -44.95
CA ARG A 16 39.48 68.64 -45.53
C ARG A 16 40.18 67.36 -45.09
N PHE A 17 41.51 67.35 -45.10
CA PHE A 17 42.28 66.19 -44.67
C PHE A 17 42.06 65.86 -43.19
N ARG A 18 42.03 66.88 -42.31
CA ARG A 18 41.70 66.69 -40.88
C ARG A 18 40.31 66.11 -40.66
N LEU A 19 39.29 66.63 -41.36
CA LEU A 19 37.93 66.09 -41.28
C LEU A 19 37.85 64.64 -41.77
N SER A 20 38.56 64.31 -42.85
CA SER A 20 38.64 62.93 -43.35
C SER A 20 39.35 61.99 -42.38
N GLN A 21 40.42 62.45 -41.71
CA GLN A 21 41.12 61.71 -40.65
C GLN A 21 40.21 61.45 -39.45
N GLU A 22 39.44 62.45 -38.99
CA GLU A 22 38.48 62.27 -37.90
C GLU A 22 37.38 61.27 -38.27
N GLN A 23 36.87 61.32 -39.50
CA GLN A 23 35.90 60.34 -40.01
C GLN A 23 36.48 58.92 -40.08
N HIS A 24 37.72 58.77 -40.55
CA HIS A 24 38.42 57.48 -40.56
C HIS A 24 38.65 56.95 -39.15
N ALA A 25 39.09 57.79 -38.21
CA ALA A 25 39.30 57.41 -36.82
C ALA A 25 38.00 56.97 -36.15
N LYS A 26 36.88 57.67 -36.43
CA LYS A 26 35.55 57.29 -35.94
C LYS A 26 35.09 55.95 -36.51
N SER A 27 35.18 55.78 -37.83
CA SER A 27 34.85 54.52 -38.52
C SER A 27 35.67 53.34 -38.00
N GLN A 28 36.97 53.56 -37.78
CA GLN A 28 37.85 52.54 -37.18
C GLN A 28 37.43 52.19 -35.75
N GLY A 29 37.05 53.18 -34.95
CA GLY A 29 36.49 52.96 -33.61
C GLY A 29 35.21 52.13 -33.63
N ASP A 30 34.28 52.45 -34.54
CA ASP A 30 33.01 51.73 -34.70
C ASP A 30 33.25 50.26 -35.13
N ILE A 31 34.17 50.02 -36.07
CA ILE A 31 34.56 48.67 -36.50
C ILE A 31 35.17 47.87 -35.35
N LEU A 32 36.04 48.48 -34.54
CA LEU A 32 36.64 47.81 -33.38
C LEU A 32 35.59 47.44 -32.32
N GLN A 33 34.60 48.31 -32.08
CA GLN A 33 33.49 48.01 -31.17
C GLN A 33 32.60 46.87 -31.69
N GLN A 34 32.30 46.85 -33.00
CA GLN A 34 31.57 45.75 -33.62
C GLN A 34 32.34 44.43 -33.48
N TYR A 35 33.64 44.45 -33.74
CA TYR A 35 34.51 43.28 -33.59
C TYR A 35 34.53 42.75 -32.14
N GLN A 36 34.66 43.64 -31.15
CA GLN A 36 34.60 43.26 -29.73
C GLN A 36 33.25 42.67 -29.31
N THR A 37 32.16 43.16 -29.89
CA THR A 37 30.82 42.62 -29.64
C THR A 37 30.68 41.24 -30.25
N LEU A 38 31.12 41.07 -31.50
CA LEU A 38 31.08 39.79 -32.20
C LEU A 38 31.91 38.71 -31.49
N ILE A 39 33.08 39.06 -30.94
CA ILE A 39 33.88 38.12 -30.12
C ILE A 39 33.12 37.67 -28.88
N ARG A 40 32.49 38.60 -28.14
CA ARG A 40 31.72 38.26 -26.93
C ARG A 40 30.54 37.35 -27.26
N ASP A 41 29.82 37.65 -28.34
CA ASP A 41 28.68 36.86 -28.78
C ASP A 41 29.11 35.45 -29.22
N TYR A 42 30.24 35.34 -29.95
CA TYR A 42 30.82 34.06 -30.32
C TYR A 42 31.22 33.22 -29.11
N GLN A 43 31.90 33.83 -28.13
CA GLN A 43 32.30 33.15 -26.89
C GLN A 43 31.10 32.67 -26.08
N ARG A 44 30.04 33.49 -26.00
CA ARG A 44 28.79 33.11 -25.34
C ARG A 44 28.12 31.93 -26.05
N LEU A 45 27.99 32.01 -27.37
CA LEU A 45 27.38 30.95 -28.17
C LEU A 45 28.17 29.64 -28.07
N GLN A 46 29.50 29.72 -28.00
CA GLN A 46 30.36 28.57 -27.80
C GLN A 46 30.13 27.92 -26.42
N ALA A 47 30.02 28.73 -25.36
CA ALA A 47 29.71 28.24 -24.02
C ALA A 47 28.33 27.56 -23.96
N ASP A 48 27.31 28.18 -24.55
CA ASP A 48 25.95 27.62 -24.62
C ASP A 48 25.93 26.27 -25.38
N TYR A 49 26.71 26.16 -26.47
CA TYR A 49 26.83 24.92 -27.25
C TYR A 49 27.51 23.80 -26.44
N ASP A 50 28.59 24.11 -25.75
CA ASP A 50 29.32 23.15 -24.92
C ASP A 50 28.45 22.68 -23.74
N GLU A 51 27.70 23.57 -23.10
CA GLU A 51 26.75 23.22 -22.03
C GLU A 51 25.62 22.31 -22.54
N ALA A 52 25.04 22.61 -23.72
CA ALA A 52 24.01 21.79 -24.33
C ALA A 52 24.54 20.39 -24.71
N ARG A 53 25.78 20.31 -25.19
CA ARG A 53 26.46 19.05 -25.50
C ARG A 53 26.67 18.22 -24.23
N ASP A 54 27.24 18.81 -23.19
CA ASP A 54 27.53 18.14 -21.93
C ASP A 54 26.25 17.68 -21.23
N SER A 55 25.20 18.50 -21.25
CA SER A 55 23.88 18.14 -20.73
C SER A 55 23.29 16.91 -21.44
N ARG A 56 23.38 16.87 -22.78
CA ARG A 56 22.92 15.71 -23.56
C ARG A 56 23.75 14.46 -23.29
N ASP A 57 25.06 14.60 -23.20
CA ASP A 57 25.95 13.46 -22.97
C ASP A 57 25.81 12.94 -21.53
N ASN A 58 25.57 13.82 -20.55
CA ASN A 58 25.21 13.47 -19.18
C ASN A 58 23.83 12.78 -19.11
N TYR A 59 22.81 13.31 -19.79
CA TYR A 59 21.49 12.68 -19.90
C TYR A 59 21.57 11.28 -20.50
N LYS A 60 22.38 11.08 -21.55
CA LYS A 60 22.63 9.75 -22.14
C LYS A 60 23.35 8.81 -21.17
N ARG A 61 24.29 9.30 -20.36
CA ARG A 61 25.00 8.50 -19.34
C ARG A 61 24.07 8.11 -18.19
N LEU A 62 23.26 9.05 -17.69
CA LEU A 62 22.25 8.83 -16.65
C LEU A 62 21.17 7.84 -17.15
N SER A 63 20.70 7.99 -18.39
CA SER A 63 19.71 7.10 -19.01
C SER A 63 20.23 5.67 -19.21
N LYS A 64 21.52 5.49 -19.53
CA LYS A 64 22.15 4.16 -19.59
C LYS A 64 22.43 3.55 -18.21
N GLY A 65 22.48 4.36 -17.15
CA GLY A 65 22.61 3.87 -15.77
C GLY A 65 21.39 3.10 -15.27
N ALA A 66 20.20 3.37 -15.84
CA ALA A 66 18.94 2.69 -15.51
C ALA A 66 18.78 1.31 -16.20
N ASP A 67 19.64 0.97 -17.16
CA ASP A 67 19.61 -0.29 -17.90
C ASP A 67 20.59 -1.34 -17.34
N ARG A 68 20.99 -1.17 -16.08
CA ARG A 68 21.77 -2.19 -15.38
C ARG A 68 20.84 -3.32 -14.98
N ASP A 69 20.94 -4.44 -15.69
CA ASP A 69 20.36 -5.75 -15.36
C ASP A 69 18.81 -5.81 -15.37
N PRO A 70 18.17 -5.69 -16.54
CA PRO A 70 16.73 -5.84 -16.66
C PRO A 70 16.29 -7.28 -16.32
N PHE A 71 15.12 -7.41 -15.69
CA PHE A 71 14.59 -8.70 -15.31
C PHE A 71 13.09 -8.80 -15.56
N VAL A 72 12.62 -10.05 -15.60
CA VAL A 72 11.22 -10.43 -15.61
C VAL A 72 10.92 -11.13 -14.29
N LEU A 73 9.77 -10.78 -13.69
CA LEU A 73 9.31 -11.35 -12.44
C LEU A 73 8.19 -12.36 -12.68
N VAL A 74 8.31 -13.54 -12.07
CA VAL A 74 7.26 -14.56 -12.02
C VAL A 74 6.78 -14.69 -10.59
N LEU A 75 5.55 -14.26 -10.32
CA LEU A 75 4.89 -14.37 -9.02
C LEU A 75 3.93 -15.54 -9.03
N VAL A 76 4.13 -16.52 -8.15
CA VAL A 76 3.31 -17.72 -8.08
C VAL A 76 2.73 -17.86 -6.67
N ASP A 77 1.42 -17.95 -6.60
CA ASP A 77 0.72 -18.45 -5.41
C ASP A 77 0.72 -19.98 -5.44
N GLY A 78 1.60 -20.59 -4.65
CA GLY A 78 1.75 -22.03 -4.58
C GLY A 78 0.65 -22.76 -3.82
N ASP A 79 -0.27 -22.05 -3.15
CA ASP A 79 -1.48 -22.68 -2.61
C ASP A 79 -2.44 -23.00 -3.76
N GLY A 80 -2.59 -22.12 -4.75
CA GLY A 80 -3.45 -22.36 -5.92
C GLY A 80 -2.75 -22.96 -7.15
N TYR A 81 -1.44 -22.77 -7.30
CA TYR A 81 -0.63 -23.28 -8.41
C TYR A 81 0.30 -24.39 -7.92
N VAL A 82 -0.30 -25.51 -7.56
CA VAL A 82 0.41 -26.69 -7.07
C VAL A 82 1.17 -27.37 -8.20
N PHE A 83 2.44 -27.73 -7.96
CA PHE A 83 3.27 -28.48 -8.93
C PHE A 83 2.73 -29.89 -9.19
N ASN A 84 3.01 -30.44 -10.37
CA ASN A 84 2.57 -31.78 -10.74
C ASN A 84 3.07 -32.91 -9.82
N ASP A 85 2.31 -34.00 -9.78
CA ASP A 85 2.48 -35.15 -8.88
C ASP A 85 3.87 -35.77 -9.00
N ASP A 86 4.38 -35.95 -10.21
CA ASP A 86 5.72 -36.48 -10.48
C ASP A 86 6.83 -35.57 -9.92
N LEU A 87 6.57 -34.25 -9.91
CA LEU A 87 7.50 -33.28 -9.35
C LEU A 87 7.43 -33.27 -7.81
N ILE A 88 6.23 -33.34 -7.23
CA ILE A 88 6.06 -33.36 -5.77
C ILE A 88 6.63 -34.66 -5.18
N SER A 89 6.28 -35.81 -5.77
CA SER A 89 6.71 -37.13 -5.31
C SER A 89 8.21 -37.38 -5.51
N GLY A 90 8.83 -36.72 -6.49
CA GLY A 90 10.28 -36.76 -6.71
C GLY A 90 11.11 -36.06 -5.62
N GLY A 91 10.49 -35.38 -4.65
CA GLY A 91 11.16 -34.74 -3.51
C GLY A 91 12.29 -33.80 -3.96
N ILE A 92 13.54 -34.14 -3.63
CA ILE A 92 14.72 -33.34 -4.01
C ILE A 92 14.87 -33.23 -5.53
N GLU A 93 14.89 -34.36 -6.26
CA GLU A 93 15.00 -34.33 -7.73
C GLU A 93 13.81 -33.61 -8.36
N GLY A 94 12.63 -33.81 -7.77
CA GLY A 94 11.40 -33.17 -8.18
C GLY A 94 11.48 -31.65 -8.11
N GLY A 95 12.04 -31.09 -7.04
CA GLY A 95 12.26 -29.65 -6.88
C GLY A 95 13.18 -29.08 -7.96
N SER A 96 14.28 -29.78 -8.27
CA SER A 96 15.19 -29.36 -9.34
C SER A 96 14.57 -29.45 -10.72
N LYS A 97 13.82 -30.54 -11.00
CA LYS A 97 13.09 -30.72 -12.25
C LYS A 97 12.01 -29.65 -12.43
N ALA A 98 11.31 -29.29 -11.35
CA ALA A 98 10.29 -28.25 -11.36
C ALA A 98 10.87 -26.87 -11.72
N ALA A 99 11.99 -26.49 -11.12
CA ALA A 99 12.69 -25.24 -11.44
C ALA A 99 13.10 -25.21 -12.92
N GLN A 100 13.73 -26.27 -13.43
CA GLN A 100 14.15 -26.37 -14.83
C GLN A 100 12.96 -26.32 -15.81
N GLN A 101 11.86 -27.01 -15.51
CA GLN A 101 10.68 -27.01 -16.37
C GLN A 101 10.02 -25.62 -16.41
N LEU A 102 9.94 -24.93 -15.27
CA LEU A 102 9.43 -23.57 -15.19
C LEU A 102 10.33 -22.59 -15.95
N GLU A 103 11.64 -22.65 -15.77
CA GLU A 103 12.60 -21.81 -16.47
C GLU A 103 12.49 -21.99 -18.00
N ASN A 104 12.44 -23.23 -18.47
CA ASN A 104 12.28 -23.52 -19.89
C ASN A 104 10.95 -23.02 -20.45
N ALA A 105 9.87 -23.08 -19.65
CA ALA A 105 8.57 -22.52 -20.03
C ALA A 105 8.62 -20.99 -20.13
N MET A 106 9.26 -20.32 -19.17
CA MET A 106 9.46 -18.87 -19.19
C MET A 106 10.30 -18.42 -20.38
N LYS A 107 11.46 -19.04 -20.62
CA LYS A 107 12.34 -18.70 -21.76
C LYS A 107 11.61 -18.71 -23.10
N ARG A 108 10.73 -19.68 -23.33
CA ARG A 108 9.91 -19.72 -24.56
C ARG A 108 8.93 -18.55 -24.67
N SER A 109 8.25 -18.18 -23.57
CA SER A 109 7.36 -17.02 -23.57
C SER A 109 8.15 -15.72 -23.76
N LEU A 110 9.33 -15.59 -23.14
CA LEU A 110 10.20 -14.42 -23.29
C LEU A 110 10.68 -14.21 -24.73
N MET A 111 11.05 -15.28 -25.44
CA MET A 111 11.44 -15.21 -26.86
C MET A 111 10.31 -14.64 -27.74
N VAL A 112 9.05 -15.00 -27.46
CA VAL A 112 7.90 -14.49 -28.22
C VAL A 112 7.66 -13.00 -27.93
N LYS A 113 8.02 -12.54 -26.73
CA LYS A 113 7.83 -11.16 -26.28
C LYS A 113 9.05 -10.25 -26.53
N GLY A 114 10.15 -10.78 -27.08
CA GLY A 114 11.39 -10.03 -27.28
C GLY A 114 12.08 -9.63 -25.97
N LEU A 115 12.01 -10.49 -24.96
CA LEU A 115 12.54 -10.27 -23.61
C LEU A 115 13.64 -11.28 -23.24
N GLU A 116 14.29 -11.90 -24.23
CA GLU A 116 15.35 -12.91 -24.02
C GLU A 116 16.57 -12.40 -23.24
N ASP A 117 16.86 -11.09 -23.31
CA ASP A 117 18.00 -10.48 -22.62
C ASP A 117 17.73 -10.23 -21.11
N CYS A 118 16.50 -10.46 -20.65
CA CYS A 118 16.13 -10.25 -19.24
C CYS A 118 16.45 -11.47 -18.38
N ARG A 119 16.93 -11.23 -17.14
CA ARG A 119 17.02 -12.27 -16.12
C ARG A 119 15.64 -12.71 -15.64
N ILE A 120 15.48 -13.97 -15.26
CA ILE A 120 14.21 -14.53 -14.79
C ILE A 120 14.24 -14.63 -13.26
N LEU A 121 13.44 -13.82 -12.59
CA LEU A 121 13.25 -13.85 -11.14
C LEU A 121 11.95 -14.57 -10.80
N VAL A 122 12.01 -15.68 -10.07
CA VAL A 122 10.82 -16.48 -9.71
C VAL A 122 10.60 -16.44 -8.21
N ARG A 123 9.37 -16.09 -7.78
CA ARG A 123 8.95 -16.10 -6.39
C ARG A 123 7.67 -16.92 -6.23
N VAL A 124 7.79 -18.11 -5.66
CA VAL A 124 6.67 -18.96 -5.27
C VAL A 124 6.41 -18.76 -3.78
N TYR A 125 5.20 -18.37 -3.41
CA TYR A 125 4.78 -18.26 -2.01
C TYR A 125 3.74 -19.32 -1.71
N ALA A 126 3.95 -20.13 -0.68
CA ALA A 126 2.99 -21.17 -0.30
C ALA A 126 2.97 -21.37 1.21
N ASN A 127 1.84 -21.86 1.73
CA ASN A 127 1.79 -22.44 3.07
C ASN A 127 2.37 -23.86 3.01
N LEU A 128 3.67 -24.01 3.24
CA LEU A 128 4.37 -25.28 3.04
C LEU A 128 3.82 -26.39 3.95
N SER A 129 3.38 -26.04 5.16
CA SER A 129 2.70 -26.94 6.08
C SER A 129 1.37 -27.45 5.53
N GLY A 130 0.53 -26.54 5.02
CA GLY A 130 -0.75 -26.87 4.40
C GLY A 130 -0.57 -27.73 3.17
N LEU A 131 0.38 -27.37 2.30
CA LEU A 131 0.67 -28.08 1.07
C LEU A 131 1.23 -29.49 1.34
N SER A 132 2.14 -29.64 2.31
CA SER A 132 2.68 -30.95 2.73
C SER A 132 1.57 -31.86 3.27
N ARG A 133 0.66 -31.32 4.10
CA ARG A 133 -0.49 -32.08 4.61
C ARG A 133 -1.42 -32.54 3.48
N ALA A 134 -1.72 -31.67 2.52
CA ALA A 134 -2.57 -31.99 1.39
C ALA A 134 -1.90 -33.04 0.46
N GLY A 135 -0.61 -32.88 0.16
CA GLY A 135 0.16 -33.84 -0.62
C GLY A 135 0.30 -35.21 0.06
N SER A 136 0.41 -35.25 1.39
CA SER A 136 0.48 -36.52 2.14
C SER A 136 -0.81 -37.33 2.05
N LYS A 137 -1.99 -36.67 2.08
CA LYS A 137 -3.29 -37.32 1.90
C LYS A 137 -3.41 -38.01 0.53
N GLU A 138 -2.76 -37.47 -0.49
CA GLU A 138 -2.67 -38.04 -1.84
C GLU A 138 -1.45 -38.95 -2.03
N LYS A 139 -0.70 -39.26 -0.97
CA LYS A 139 0.51 -40.10 -0.99
C LYS A 139 1.64 -39.55 -1.87
N LEU A 140 1.67 -38.24 -2.09
CA LEU A 140 2.71 -37.57 -2.87
C LEU A 140 3.94 -37.24 -2.02
N CYS A 141 3.81 -37.10 -0.71
CA CYS A 141 4.93 -36.84 0.19
C CYS A 141 4.67 -37.44 1.59
N GLY A 142 5.67 -37.34 2.47
CA GLY A 142 5.58 -37.84 3.85
C GLY A 142 4.52 -37.13 4.69
N ALA A 143 4.19 -37.70 5.85
CA ALA A 143 3.15 -37.17 6.76
C ALA A 143 3.61 -36.00 7.64
N GLU A 144 4.89 -35.64 7.60
CA GLU A 144 5.43 -34.54 8.40
C GLU A 144 4.93 -33.18 7.90
N LYS A 145 4.82 -32.21 8.81
CA LYS A 145 4.39 -30.85 8.48
C LYS A 145 5.26 -30.22 7.38
N ARG A 146 6.55 -30.53 7.33
CA ARG A 146 7.50 -29.92 6.37
C ARG A 146 8.03 -30.94 5.36
N SER A 147 7.24 -31.95 5.01
CA SER A 147 7.64 -33.00 4.04
C SER A 147 8.10 -32.45 2.69
N LEU A 148 7.56 -31.30 2.26
CA LEU A 148 7.98 -30.62 1.02
C LEU A 148 9.19 -29.69 1.21
N GLY A 149 9.80 -29.64 2.38
CA GLY A 149 10.99 -28.83 2.65
C GLY A 149 12.18 -29.18 1.76
N ALA A 150 12.41 -30.47 1.50
CA ALA A 150 13.48 -30.92 0.62
C ALA A 150 13.22 -30.57 -0.86
N PHE A 151 11.95 -30.61 -1.29
CA PHE A 151 11.52 -30.13 -2.60
C PHE A 151 11.78 -28.63 -2.74
N ALA A 152 11.30 -27.81 -1.79
CA ALA A 152 11.47 -26.36 -1.81
C ALA A 152 12.96 -25.96 -1.77
N ALA A 153 13.75 -26.58 -0.89
CA ALA A 153 15.19 -26.33 -0.83
C ALA A 153 15.90 -26.69 -2.13
N SER A 154 15.50 -27.80 -2.78
CA SER A 154 16.10 -28.16 -4.07
C SER A 154 15.64 -27.27 -5.22
N PHE A 155 14.41 -26.76 -5.20
CA PHE A 155 13.96 -25.74 -6.16
C PHE A 155 14.81 -24.46 -6.03
N ASN A 156 15.01 -23.97 -4.81
CA ASN A 156 15.72 -22.72 -4.56
C ASN A 156 17.19 -22.77 -4.98
N ARG A 157 17.86 -23.90 -4.78
CA ARG A 157 19.28 -24.04 -5.15
C ARG A 157 19.50 -24.30 -6.64
N SER A 158 18.46 -24.62 -7.41
CA SER A 158 18.59 -24.94 -8.84
C SER A 158 18.84 -23.70 -9.70
N ASN A 159 18.45 -22.52 -9.22
CA ASN A 159 18.70 -21.24 -9.89
C ASN A 159 18.80 -20.13 -8.83
N ASP A 160 19.78 -19.24 -8.95
CA ASP A 160 20.10 -18.20 -7.98
C ASP A 160 19.02 -17.13 -7.81
N LEU A 161 18.10 -17.01 -8.76
CA LEU A 161 16.97 -16.08 -8.73
C LEU A 161 15.61 -16.76 -8.46
N PHE A 162 15.62 -18.04 -8.07
CA PHE A 162 14.39 -18.80 -7.85
C PHE A 162 14.19 -19.04 -6.37
N ASP A 163 13.03 -18.63 -5.86
CA ASP A 163 12.70 -18.78 -4.46
C ASP A 163 11.31 -19.35 -4.25
N PHE A 164 11.26 -20.51 -3.60
CA PHE A 164 10.10 -21.10 -2.97
C PHE A 164 10.11 -20.72 -1.50
N VAL A 165 9.20 -19.84 -1.13
CA VAL A 165 9.11 -19.20 0.17
C VAL A 165 7.92 -19.76 0.94
N ASP A 166 8.21 -20.34 2.11
CA ASP A 166 7.19 -20.68 3.09
C ASP A 166 6.59 -19.40 3.68
N ALA A 167 5.32 -19.14 3.38
CA ALA A 167 4.58 -18.00 3.90
C ALA A 167 4.01 -18.25 5.30
N GLY A 168 4.06 -19.49 5.78
CA GLY A 168 3.54 -19.92 7.07
C GLY A 168 2.07 -20.36 7.03
N GLU A 169 1.58 -20.82 8.19
CA GLU A 169 0.25 -21.44 8.32
C GLU A 169 -0.91 -20.42 8.46
N GLN A 170 -0.60 -19.13 8.58
CA GLN A 170 -1.63 -18.10 8.77
C GLN A 170 -2.46 -17.93 7.51
N LYS A 171 -3.77 -17.79 7.69
CA LYS A 171 -4.70 -17.46 6.62
C LYS A 171 -4.28 -16.15 5.95
N ASP A 172 -4.35 -16.10 4.63
CA ASP A 172 -4.01 -14.94 3.79
C ASP A 172 -2.52 -14.54 3.81
N SER A 173 -1.63 -15.33 4.44
CA SER A 173 -0.18 -15.03 4.49
C SER A 173 0.46 -15.01 3.10
N VAL A 174 0.10 -15.98 2.25
CA VAL A 174 0.52 -16.08 0.85
C VAL A 174 0.03 -14.86 0.06
N SER A 175 -1.28 -14.56 0.14
CA SER A 175 -1.87 -13.46 -0.63
C SER A 175 -1.37 -12.09 -0.20
N LEU A 176 -1.03 -11.89 1.08
CA LEU A 176 -0.38 -10.67 1.54
C LEU A 176 1.02 -10.49 0.94
N LYS A 177 1.83 -11.56 0.93
CA LYS A 177 3.17 -11.51 0.33
C LYS A 177 3.11 -11.28 -1.18
N LEU A 178 2.25 -12.02 -1.88
CA LEU A 178 2.12 -11.92 -3.33
C LEU A 178 1.68 -10.50 -3.76
N ARG A 179 0.68 -9.92 -3.08
CA ARG A 179 0.22 -8.54 -3.33
C ARG A 179 1.29 -7.50 -3.03
N ALA A 180 2.05 -7.68 -1.95
CA ALA A 180 3.13 -6.77 -1.62
C ALA A 180 4.22 -6.78 -2.70
N GLN A 181 4.62 -7.97 -3.15
CA GLN A 181 5.64 -8.10 -4.20
C GLN A 181 5.16 -7.56 -5.55
N PHE A 182 3.92 -7.85 -5.93
CA PHE A 182 3.36 -7.30 -7.17
C PHE A 182 3.41 -5.75 -7.17
N ARG A 183 2.93 -5.11 -6.10
CA ARG A 183 2.95 -3.64 -5.97
C ARG A 183 4.37 -3.06 -5.95
N GLN A 184 5.34 -3.78 -5.40
CA GLN A 184 6.73 -3.32 -5.37
C GLN A 184 7.38 -3.29 -6.77
N PHE A 185 7.01 -4.23 -7.66
CA PHE A 185 7.71 -4.41 -8.93
C PHE A 185 6.95 -3.91 -10.16
N VAL A 186 5.63 -3.70 -10.08
CA VAL A 186 4.80 -3.27 -11.22
C VAL A 186 5.18 -1.88 -11.79
N ASP A 187 5.77 -1.02 -10.96
CA ASP A 187 6.29 0.30 -11.35
C ASP A 187 7.82 0.37 -11.38
N ASN A 188 8.51 -0.74 -11.11
CA ASN A 188 9.96 -0.78 -11.16
C ASN A 188 10.44 -0.71 -12.62
N ALA A 189 11.37 0.21 -12.90
CA ALA A 189 11.91 0.44 -14.24
C ALA A 189 12.76 -0.73 -14.78
N GLN A 190 13.41 -1.49 -13.89
CA GLN A 190 14.22 -2.67 -14.25
C GLN A 190 13.35 -3.91 -14.50
N CYS A 191 12.15 -3.96 -13.91
CA CYS A 191 11.21 -5.07 -14.09
C CYS A 191 10.47 -4.89 -15.42
N ARG A 192 10.96 -5.51 -16.49
CA ARG A 192 10.39 -5.35 -17.83
C ARG A 192 9.00 -5.99 -17.95
N HIS A 193 8.79 -7.12 -17.30
CA HIS A 193 7.53 -7.88 -17.37
C HIS A 193 7.21 -8.62 -16.08
N ILE A 194 5.92 -8.84 -15.80
CA ILE A 194 5.42 -9.64 -14.68
C ILE A 194 4.50 -10.75 -15.18
N PHE A 195 4.86 -11.99 -14.88
CA PHE A 195 3.97 -13.14 -14.99
C PHE A 195 3.29 -13.40 -13.64
N PHE A 196 1.97 -13.35 -13.61
CA PHE A 196 1.19 -13.46 -12.38
C PHE A 196 0.37 -14.76 -12.35
N ALA A 197 0.80 -15.73 -11.54
CA ALA A 197 0.12 -16.98 -11.25
C ALA A 197 -0.60 -16.89 -9.89
N GLY A 198 -1.68 -16.12 -9.84
CA GLY A 198 -2.55 -16.00 -8.67
C GLY A 198 -4.04 -16.04 -9.02
N CYS A 199 -4.41 -16.32 -10.27
CA CYS A 199 -5.76 -16.12 -10.80
C CYS A 199 -6.83 -17.12 -10.33
N HIS A 200 -6.58 -17.82 -9.22
CA HIS A 200 -7.54 -18.68 -8.55
C HIS A 200 -8.34 -17.95 -7.45
N ASP A 201 -7.79 -16.85 -6.94
CA ASP A 201 -8.37 -16.04 -5.86
C ASP A 201 -8.69 -14.65 -6.39
N ILE A 202 -9.98 -14.33 -6.48
CA ILE A 202 -10.50 -13.01 -6.87
C ILE A 202 -9.98 -11.88 -5.97
N GLY A 203 -9.45 -12.18 -4.78
CA GLY A 203 -8.81 -11.21 -3.89
C GLY A 203 -7.65 -10.45 -4.54
N TYR A 204 -6.99 -11.03 -5.55
CA TYR A 204 -5.92 -10.37 -6.30
C TYR A 204 -6.42 -9.37 -7.34
N MET A 205 -7.68 -9.45 -7.77
CA MET A 205 -8.27 -8.55 -8.77
C MET A 205 -8.08 -7.09 -8.38
N SER A 206 -8.33 -6.74 -7.13
CA SER A 206 -8.27 -5.35 -6.66
C SER A 206 -6.90 -4.67 -6.87
N ASP A 207 -5.81 -5.43 -6.86
CA ASP A 207 -4.47 -4.88 -7.15
C ASP A 207 -4.16 -4.90 -8.65
N LEU A 208 -4.61 -5.93 -9.38
CA LEU A 208 -4.41 -6.01 -10.84
C LEU A 208 -5.24 -4.98 -11.61
N THR A 209 -6.49 -4.70 -11.19
CA THR A 209 -7.38 -3.72 -11.84
C THR A 209 -6.76 -2.33 -11.90
N LYS A 210 -5.99 -1.93 -10.87
CA LYS A 210 -5.27 -0.64 -10.85
C LYS A 210 -4.22 -0.50 -11.94
N HIS A 211 -3.79 -1.62 -12.51
CA HIS A 211 -2.75 -1.70 -13.53
C HIS A 211 -3.25 -2.44 -14.78
N ALA A 212 -4.58 -2.49 -14.98
CA ALA A 212 -5.19 -3.14 -16.13
C ALA A 212 -4.64 -2.57 -17.45
N ASN A 213 -4.32 -1.28 -17.50
CA ASN A 213 -3.75 -0.60 -18.68
C ASN A 213 -2.32 -1.05 -19.06
N LYS A 214 -1.64 -1.87 -18.25
CA LYS A 214 -0.26 -2.35 -18.49
C LYS A 214 -0.24 -3.72 -19.18
N HIS A 215 -1.03 -3.87 -20.24
CA HIS A 215 -1.19 -5.13 -20.98
C HIS A 215 0.12 -5.64 -21.61
N ASP A 216 1.05 -4.73 -21.91
CA ASP A 216 2.38 -5.00 -22.46
C ASP A 216 3.38 -5.49 -21.41
N ARG A 217 3.12 -5.23 -20.12
CA ARG A 217 4.03 -5.55 -19.00
C ARG A 217 3.52 -6.65 -18.06
N ILE A 218 2.24 -7.02 -18.12
CA ILE A 218 1.65 -8.00 -17.20
C ILE A 218 1.02 -9.13 -18.02
N THR A 219 1.31 -10.37 -17.65
CA THR A 219 0.65 -11.55 -18.22
C THR A 219 0.14 -12.46 -17.11
N LEU A 220 -1.14 -12.82 -17.19
CA LEU A 220 -1.80 -13.71 -16.23
C LEU A 220 -1.53 -15.16 -16.60
N LEU A 221 -1.18 -16.00 -15.64
CA LEU A 221 -0.91 -17.40 -15.91
C LEU A 221 -2.14 -18.25 -15.65
N ARG A 222 -2.63 -18.99 -16.65
CA ARG A 222 -3.77 -19.88 -16.50
C ARG A 222 -3.40 -21.16 -15.74
N ASN A 223 -4.34 -21.66 -14.93
CA ASN A 223 -4.32 -23.00 -14.36
C ASN A 223 -5.76 -23.55 -14.26
N HIS A 224 -5.91 -24.75 -13.68
CA HIS A 224 -7.21 -25.39 -13.53
C HIS A 224 -8.21 -24.62 -12.65
N ALA A 225 -7.72 -23.72 -11.81
CA ALA A 225 -8.52 -22.92 -10.88
C ALA A 225 -8.68 -21.49 -11.38
N PHE A 226 -8.31 -21.18 -12.63
CA PHE A 226 -8.42 -19.85 -13.20
C PHE A 226 -9.87 -19.36 -13.16
N GLN A 227 -10.08 -18.21 -12.56
CA GLN A 227 -11.39 -17.57 -12.43
C GLN A 227 -11.66 -16.69 -13.66
N GLU A 228 -12.86 -16.78 -14.21
CA GLU A 228 -13.26 -16.08 -15.45
C GLU A 228 -13.27 -14.55 -15.31
N GLU A 229 -13.45 -14.04 -14.09
CA GLU A 229 -13.47 -12.61 -13.76
C GLU A 229 -12.17 -11.90 -14.16
N PHE A 230 -11.04 -12.61 -14.19
CA PHE A 230 -9.75 -12.03 -14.60
C PHE A 230 -9.72 -11.64 -16.08
N HIS A 231 -10.56 -12.24 -16.95
CA HIS A 231 -10.67 -11.81 -18.35
C HIS A 231 -11.19 -10.37 -18.49
N GLN A 232 -11.97 -9.89 -17.51
CA GLN A 232 -12.52 -8.53 -17.51
C GLN A 232 -11.43 -7.46 -17.38
N LEU A 233 -10.23 -7.83 -16.94
CA LEU A 233 -9.08 -6.92 -16.83
C LEU A 233 -8.46 -6.57 -18.19
N GLY A 234 -8.75 -7.35 -19.24
CA GLY A 234 -8.13 -7.20 -20.57
C GLY A 234 -6.63 -7.50 -20.60
N LEU A 235 -6.03 -7.96 -19.49
CA LEU A 235 -4.63 -8.37 -19.46
C LEU A 235 -4.45 -9.67 -20.25
N PRO A 236 -3.35 -9.83 -21.01
CA PRO A 236 -3.08 -11.06 -21.71
C PRO A 236 -2.91 -12.19 -20.70
N ASP A 237 -3.38 -13.35 -21.06
CA ASP A 237 -3.24 -14.55 -20.27
C ASP A 237 -2.55 -15.64 -21.09
N GLU A 238 -1.80 -16.51 -20.40
CA GLU A 238 -1.04 -17.59 -21.02
C GLU A 238 -1.16 -18.84 -20.18
N GLN A 239 -1.46 -19.97 -20.83
CA GLN A 239 -1.32 -21.28 -20.19
C GLN A 239 0.14 -21.70 -20.30
N LEU A 240 0.87 -21.69 -19.17
CA LEU A 240 2.19 -22.30 -19.13
C LEU A 240 2.09 -23.79 -19.40
N LEU A 241 3.22 -24.35 -19.86
CA LEU A 241 3.35 -25.77 -20.21
C LEU A 241 2.55 -26.63 -19.22
N PRO A 242 1.74 -27.56 -19.72
CA PRO A 242 0.84 -28.33 -18.88
C PRO A 242 1.50 -29.24 -17.85
N ASN A 243 2.84 -29.37 -17.92
CA ASN A 243 3.62 -30.28 -17.11
C ASN A 243 4.27 -29.63 -15.89
N VAL A 244 4.10 -28.31 -15.68
CA VAL A 244 4.64 -27.63 -14.48
C VAL A 244 3.65 -27.72 -13.32
N PHE A 245 2.43 -27.24 -13.52
CA PHE A 245 1.39 -27.19 -12.51
C PHE A 245 0.30 -28.23 -12.76
N ARG A 246 -0.35 -28.67 -11.68
CA ARG A 246 -1.48 -29.58 -11.73
C ARG A 246 -2.62 -29.03 -12.58
N ARG A 247 -3.36 -29.96 -13.17
CA ARG A 247 -4.62 -29.69 -13.88
C ARG A 247 -5.86 -29.96 -13.02
N SER A 248 -5.67 -30.34 -11.77
CA SER A 248 -6.73 -30.65 -10.81
C SER A 248 -6.30 -30.26 -9.39
N PRO A 249 -7.26 -29.85 -8.53
CA PRO A 249 -6.95 -29.45 -7.16
C PRO A 249 -6.48 -30.65 -6.33
N LEU A 250 -5.80 -30.36 -5.22
CA LEU A 250 -5.60 -31.35 -4.14
C LEU A 250 -6.89 -31.50 -3.32
N VAL A 251 -7.23 -32.72 -2.90
CA VAL A 251 -8.52 -33.10 -2.28
C VAL A 251 -8.87 -32.31 -1.00
N ASP A 252 -7.90 -31.66 -0.35
CA ASP A 252 -8.07 -30.98 0.96
C ASP A 252 -7.67 -29.51 0.97
N GLN A 253 -7.34 -28.91 -0.18
CA GLN A 253 -7.20 -27.46 -0.22
C GLN A 253 -8.60 -26.86 -0.18
N GLY A 254 -8.89 -26.05 0.83
CA GLY A 254 -10.17 -25.38 1.05
C GLY A 254 -10.51 -24.30 0.01
N PHE A 255 -10.31 -24.62 -1.27
CA PHE A 255 -10.75 -23.84 -2.41
C PHE A 255 -12.27 -23.86 -2.50
N VAL A 256 -12.83 -22.67 -2.41
CA VAL A 256 -14.22 -22.37 -2.74
C VAL A 256 -14.47 -22.86 -4.17
N LYS A 257 -15.41 -23.79 -4.34
CA LYS A 257 -15.84 -24.24 -5.68
C LYS A 257 -16.35 -23.01 -6.46
N PRO A 258 -15.93 -22.80 -7.72
CA PRO A 258 -16.54 -21.77 -8.56
C PRO A 258 -18.02 -22.09 -8.77
N ALA A 259 -18.85 -21.05 -8.72
CA ALA A 259 -20.28 -21.16 -8.98
C ALA A 259 -20.49 -21.64 -10.43
N LYS A 260 -21.06 -22.83 -10.62
CA LYS A 260 -21.48 -23.26 -11.95
C LYS A 260 -22.58 -22.32 -12.45
N ALA A 261 -22.35 -21.76 -13.63
CA ALA A 261 -23.37 -21.14 -14.46
C ALA A 261 -24.56 -22.10 -14.63
N ILE A 262 -25.75 -21.55 -14.46
CA ILE A 262 -27.02 -22.23 -14.67
C ILE A 262 -27.31 -22.17 -16.16
N ASP A 263 -27.48 -23.33 -16.80
CA ASP A 263 -28.39 -23.43 -17.94
C ASP A 263 -29.26 -24.70 -17.82
N PRO A 264 -30.51 -24.66 -18.30
CA PRO A 264 -31.56 -25.56 -17.86
C PRO A 264 -31.77 -26.69 -18.87
N ALA A 265 -31.57 -27.92 -18.43
CA ALA A 265 -32.24 -29.16 -18.86
C ALA A 265 -31.23 -30.32 -18.86
N ALA A 266 -31.36 -31.19 -17.87
CA ALA A 266 -31.31 -32.64 -18.07
C ALA A 266 -31.48 -33.33 -16.71
N THR A 267 -32.24 -34.40 -16.76
CA THR A 267 -32.90 -35.09 -15.66
C THR A 267 -32.08 -36.29 -15.18
N HIS A 268 -32.20 -36.57 -13.88
CA HIS A 268 -32.05 -37.86 -13.16
C HIS A 268 -30.69 -38.38 -12.64
N ASN A 269 -30.71 -38.52 -11.31
CA ASN A 269 -30.19 -39.57 -10.40
C ASN A 269 -28.68 -39.78 -10.27
N GLU A 270 -28.11 -39.55 -9.07
CA GLU A 270 -27.75 -40.59 -8.08
C GLU A 270 -27.57 -40.01 -6.64
N ASP A 271 -28.00 -40.81 -5.66
CA ASP A 271 -27.77 -40.85 -4.20
C ASP A 271 -28.06 -39.67 -3.26
N MET A 272 -29.28 -39.70 -2.70
CA MET A 272 -29.79 -38.85 -1.62
C MET A 272 -29.81 -39.62 -0.29
N LYS A 273 -29.03 -39.19 0.71
CA LYS A 273 -29.12 -39.71 2.08
C LYS A 273 -30.31 -39.04 2.79
N SER A 274 -31.44 -39.75 2.92
CA SER A 274 -32.65 -39.24 3.58
C SER A 274 -32.47 -39.18 5.12
N VAL A 275 -32.95 -38.09 5.71
CA VAL A 275 -33.04 -37.90 7.17
C VAL A 275 -34.36 -38.52 7.65
N SER A 276 -34.36 -39.34 8.72
CA SER A 276 -35.59 -40.02 9.20
C SER A 276 -36.68 -39.03 9.60
N ASP A 277 -37.95 -39.42 9.43
CA ASP A 277 -39.10 -38.56 9.67
C ASP A 277 -39.33 -38.20 11.15
N GLU A 278 -38.67 -38.89 12.09
CA GLU A 278 -38.69 -38.53 13.52
C GLU A 278 -37.66 -37.45 13.91
N ALA A 279 -36.77 -37.03 13.00
CA ALA A 279 -35.76 -36.04 13.33
C ALA A 279 -36.36 -34.62 13.48
N PRO A 280 -35.86 -33.82 14.45
CA PRO A 280 -36.42 -32.50 14.73
C PRO A 280 -36.24 -31.53 13.55
N VAL A 281 -37.21 -30.62 13.39
CA VAL A 281 -37.21 -29.64 12.30
C VAL A 281 -36.05 -28.65 12.47
N CYS A 282 -35.37 -28.36 11.37
CA CYS A 282 -34.24 -27.45 11.36
C CYS A 282 -34.70 -26.00 11.46
N PHE A 283 -34.55 -25.42 12.65
CA PHE A 283 -34.88 -24.02 12.92
C PHE A 283 -34.13 -23.02 12.02
N HIS A 284 -32.88 -23.32 11.66
CA HIS A 284 -32.07 -22.46 10.79
C HIS A 284 -32.59 -22.50 9.34
N PHE A 285 -33.16 -23.64 8.92
CA PHE A 285 -33.78 -23.78 7.59
C PHE A 285 -35.11 -23.05 7.53
N GLN A 286 -35.92 -23.12 8.59
CA GLN A 286 -37.15 -22.31 8.68
C GLN A 286 -36.88 -20.80 8.57
N LYS A 287 -35.71 -20.33 9.04
CA LYS A 287 -35.26 -18.94 8.91
C LYS A 287 -34.47 -18.65 7.63
N GLY A 288 -34.41 -19.58 6.67
CA GLY A 288 -33.70 -19.42 5.39
C GLY A 288 -32.18 -19.31 5.49
N ARG A 289 -31.57 -19.71 6.62
CA ARG A 289 -30.14 -19.49 6.93
C ARG A 289 -29.39 -20.77 7.29
N CYS A 290 -29.92 -21.95 6.95
CA CYS A 290 -29.21 -23.20 7.21
C CYS A 290 -28.06 -23.39 6.20
N ALA A 291 -26.83 -23.23 6.67
CA ALA A 291 -25.61 -23.41 5.86
C ALA A 291 -25.33 -24.87 5.48
N TYR A 292 -26.04 -25.84 6.07
CA TYR A 292 -25.80 -27.27 5.88
C TYR A 292 -26.67 -27.91 4.79
N GLY A 293 -27.62 -27.20 4.18
CA GLY A 293 -28.38 -27.68 3.01
C GLY A 293 -28.94 -29.11 3.15
N LEU A 294 -28.78 -29.94 2.10
CA LEU A 294 -29.23 -31.34 2.07
C LEU A 294 -28.43 -32.30 2.97
N SER A 295 -27.31 -31.86 3.54
CA SER A 295 -26.51 -32.64 4.50
C SER A 295 -26.83 -32.29 5.96
N CYS A 296 -27.86 -31.46 6.19
CA CYS A 296 -28.30 -31.12 7.54
C CYS A 296 -28.90 -32.35 8.23
N LYS A 297 -28.43 -32.63 9.45
CA LYS A 297 -28.95 -33.73 10.29
C LYS A 297 -30.38 -33.50 10.80
N LYS A 298 -30.97 -32.33 10.56
CA LYS A 298 -32.31 -31.91 10.98
C LYS A 298 -33.20 -31.74 9.77
N ARG A 299 -34.49 -32.03 9.89
CA ARG A 299 -35.39 -32.03 8.72
C ARG A 299 -35.61 -30.62 8.18
N HIS A 300 -35.47 -30.47 6.87
CA HIS A 300 -35.67 -29.23 6.14
C HIS A 300 -37.10 -29.16 5.56
N ILE A 301 -38.10 -29.12 6.44
CA ILE A 301 -39.52 -28.98 6.07
C ILE A 301 -40.09 -27.63 6.56
N ARG A 302 -41.04 -27.05 5.82
CA ARG A 302 -41.78 -25.85 6.24
C ARG A 302 -42.95 -26.27 7.13
N ALA A 303 -42.79 -26.17 8.44
CA ALA A 303 -43.83 -26.46 9.44
C ALA A 303 -44.38 -25.15 10.03
N PRO A 304 -45.68 -25.08 10.40
CA PRO A 304 -46.27 -23.94 11.13
C PRO A 304 -45.58 -23.69 12.48
N ILE A 305 -45.60 -22.44 12.94
CA ILE A 305 -44.80 -21.93 14.07
C ILE A 305 -45.15 -22.55 15.44
N ASP A 306 -46.27 -23.27 15.54
CA ASP A 306 -46.80 -23.77 16.82
C ASP A 306 -46.13 -25.04 17.37
N ASP A 307 -45.34 -25.77 16.57
CA ASP A 307 -44.70 -27.04 16.99
C ASP A 307 -43.26 -26.90 17.55
N ILE A 308 -42.77 -25.69 17.81
CA ILE A 308 -41.38 -25.45 18.24
C ILE A 308 -41.31 -25.32 19.77
N LYS A 309 -41.05 -26.43 20.48
CA LYS A 309 -40.61 -26.36 21.89
C LYS A 309 -39.19 -25.78 21.98
N ASP A 310 -39.10 -24.60 22.60
CA ASP A 310 -37.86 -23.84 22.81
C ASP A 310 -37.04 -24.46 23.96
N TRP A 311 -35.82 -24.92 23.67
CA TRP A 311 -34.93 -25.56 24.66
C TRP A 311 -34.22 -24.54 25.58
N ARG A 312 -34.52 -23.24 25.43
CA ARG A 312 -33.90 -22.15 26.21
C ARG A 312 -34.66 -21.73 27.47
N GLN A 313 -35.76 -22.36 27.84
CA GLN A 313 -36.35 -22.14 29.17
C GLN A 313 -35.57 -22.97 30.21
N LYS A 314 -34.81 -22.26 31.06
CA LYS A 314 -34.19 -22.83 32.27
C LYS A 314 -35.30 -23.30 33.23
N PRO A 315 -35.19 -24.48 33.86
CA PRO A 315 -35.96 -24.75 35.07
C PRO A 315 -35.44 -23.85 36.19
N THR A 316 -36.38 -23.27 36.93
CA THR A 316 -36.18 -22.56 38.20
C THR A 316 -35.48 -23.45 39.24
N THR A 317 -34.65 -22.82 40.07
CA THR A 317 -33.86 -23.38 41.19
C THR A 317 -34.70 -24.12 42.25
N PRO A 318 -34.07 -24.91 43.14
CA PRO A 318 -33.68 -24.36 44.45
C PRO A 318 -32.28 -24.74 44.96
N GLU A 319 -31.68 -23.75 45.63
CA GLU A 319 -30.76 -23.68 46.80
C GLU A 319 -29.74 -24.77 47.20
N PHE A 320 -28.58 -24.24 47.65
CA PHE A 320 -27.60 -24.72 48.66
C PHE A 320 -26.85 -26.04 48.41
N ASP A 321 -25.50 -26.00 48.35
CA ASP A 321 -24.66 -26.03 49.56
C ASP A 321 -23.16 -25.95 49.23
N ALA A 322 -22.39 -25.41 50.17
CA ALA A 322 -20.95 -25.18 50.10
C ALA A 322 -20.11 -26.47 50.24
N ARG A 323 -18.96 -26.54 49.52
CA ARG A 323 -17.65 -27.03 50.03
C ARG A 323 -16.57 -27.11 48.93
N PHE A 324 -15.48 -26.36 49.13
CA PHE A 324 -14.13 -26.62 48.60
C PHE A 324 -13.57 -27.94 49.22
N PRO A 325 -12.59 -28.68 48.64
CA PRO A 325 -11.24 -28.15 48.43
C PRO A 325 -10.43 -28.65 47.21
N ALA A 326 -9.29 -27.97 47.07
CA ALA A 326 -8.22 -28.06 46.09
C ALA A 326 -7.58 -29.45 45.89
N ARG A 327 -7.01 -29.65 44.69
CA ARG A 327 -5.81 -30.48 44.50
C ARG A 327 -4.81 -29.83 43.52
N ARG A 328 -3.72 -29.34 44.13
CA ARG A 328 -2.31 -29.43 43.72
C ARG A 328 -1.94 -30.90 43.40
N ASN A 329 -0.91 -31.28 42.65
CA ASN A 329 0.16 -30.67 41.85
C ASN A 329 0.90 -31.85 41.16
N ASP A 330 1.93 -31.53 40.37
CA ASP A 330 3.15 -32.32 40.08
C ASP A 330 3.30 -32.85 38.64
N SER A 331 4.45 -32.81 37.95
CA SER A 331 5.74 -32.10 38.09
C SER A 331 6.65 -32.57 36.92
N TYR A 332 7.82 -31.92 36.75
CA TYR A 332 8.92 -32.08 35.76
C TYR A 332 8.80 -31.24 34.48
N GLY A 333 9.60 -30.19 34.24
CA GLY A 333 10.69 -29.59 35.01
C GLY A 333 11.16 -28.29 34.34
N SER A 334 11.47 -27.28 35.15
CA SER A 334 11.95 -25.95 34.78
C SER A 334 13.44 -25.93 34.38
N ASN A 335 13.83 -24.94 33.58
CA ASN A 335 14.69 -23.84 34.06
C ASN A 335 14.79 -22.71 33.01
N GLY A 336 14.44 -21.49 33.44
CA GLY A 336 14.65 -20.25 32.67
C GLY A 336 13.74 -19.08 33.06
N ASP A 337 13.58 -18.82 34.35
CA ASP A 337 12.83 -17.68 34.95
C ASP A 337 13.51 -16.33 34.69
N ALA A 338 12.75 -15.36 34.19
CA ALA A 338 12.66 -13.98 34.69
C ALA A 338 11.74 -13.16 33.78
N LEU A 339 10.42 -13.17 34.07
CA LEU A 339 9.42 -12.12 33.80
C LEU A 339 8.01 -12.73 33.95
N GLN A 340 7.68 -13.18 35.15
CA GLN A 340 6.30 -13.52 35.50
C GLN A 340 5.95 -12.75 36.79
N GLN A 341 4.81 -12.07 36.74
CA GLN A 341 4.09 -11.40 37.85
C GLN A 341 4.32 -9.88 37.99
N SER A 342 3.77 -9.11 37.06
CA SER A 342 2.99 -7.91 37.44
C SER A 342 1.51 -8.26 37.24
N ALA A 343 0.67 -7.94 38.22
CA ALA A 343 -0.76 -8.22 38.21
C ALA A 343 -1.42 -7.76 36.90
N LEU A 344 -2.22 -8.62 36.26
CA LEU A 344 -3.00 -8.23 35.10
C LEU A 344 -4.16 -7.34 35.59
N THR A 345 -3.99 -6.02 35.51
CA THR A 345 -5.04 -5.02 35.72
C THR A 345 -6.21 -5.29 34.77
N ARG A 346 -7.45 -5.17 35.27
CA ARG A 346 -8.65 -5.40 34.45
C ARG A 346 -8.97 -4.14 33.70
N ILE A 347 -9.41 -4.25 32.46
CA ILE A 347 -9.70 -3.06 31.63
C ILE A 347 -10.89 -2.27 32.19
N GLU A 348 -11.75 -2.93 32.95
CA GLU A 348 -12.83 -2.31 33.69
C GLU A 348 -12.35 -1.33 34.79
N ASP A 349 -11.07 -1.36 35.17
CA ASP A 349 -10.47 -0.49 36.19
C ASP A 349 -10.07 0.89 35.63
N LEU A 350 -10.05 1.06 34.30
CA LEU A 350 -9.83 2.35 33.66
C LEU A 350 -10.94 3.35 34.03
N PRO A 351 -10.63 4.66 34.15
CA PRO A 351 -11.61 5.68 34.49
C PRO A 351 -12.72 5.77 33.44
N ARG A 352 -13.96 6.05 33.83
CA ARG A 352 -15.05 6.30 32.87
C ARG A 352 -14.99 7.75 32.43
N LEU A 353 -15.51 8.05 31.23
CA LEU A 353 -15.52 9.43 30.71
C LEU A 353 -16.18 10.44 31.66
N VAL A 354 -17.23 10.02 32.37
CA VAL A 354 -17.97 10.86 33.33
C VAL A 354 -17.18 11.16 34.60
N ASP A 355 -16.14 10.36 34.90
CA ASP A 355 -15.32 10.48 36.10
C ASP A 355 -14.05 11.32 35.83
N ILE A 356 -13.80 11.71 34.58
CA ILE A 356 -12.69 12.59 34.19
C ILE A 356 -13.25 14.00 33.97
N PRO A 357 -12.80 15.02 34.73
CA PRO A 357 -13.17 16.41 34.47
C PRO A 357 -12.81 16.81 33.04
N GLY A 358 -13.71 17.52 32.34
CA GLY A 358 -13.59 17.75 30.89
C GLY A 358 -12.35 18.52 30.43
N ASP A 359 -11.70 19.26 31.34
CA ASP A 359 -10.46 20.01 31.15
C ASP A 359 -9.20 19.24 31.60
N LYS A 360 -9.36 18.01 32.12
CA LYS A 360 -8.28 17.24 32.71
C LYS A 360 -8.00 15.92 32.00
N ILE A 361 -6.78 15.43 32.20
CA ILE A 361 -6.28 14.16 31.70
C ILE A 361 -5.92 13.28 32.91
N ALA A 362 -6.50 12.10 32.97
CA ALA A 362 -6.19 11.10 34.00
C ALA A 362 -4.82 10.48 33.75
N LEU A 363 -3.95 10.50 34.77
CA LEU A 363 -2.64 9.87 34.78
C LEU A 363 -2.58 8.77 35.83
N ASN A 364 -1.81 7.73 35.55
CA ASN A 364 -1.40 6.77 36.57
C ASN A 364 -0.17 7.26 37.36
N ALA A 365 0.25 6.49 38.36
CA ALA A 365 1.38 6.84 39.23
C ALA A 365 2.72 7.00 38.49
N ASP A 366 2.88 6.36 37.32
CA ASP A 366 4.04 6.50 36.44
C ASP A 366 3.98 7.75 35.54
N GLY A 367 2.96 8.60 35.72
CA GLY A 367 2.71 9.76 34.89
C GLY A 367 2.32 9.40 33.46
N ARG A 368 1.67 8.26 33.21
CA ARG A 368 1.17 7.86 31.88
C ARG A 368 -0.31 8.19 31.74
N ARG A 369 -0.70 8.71 30.58
CA ARG A 369 -2.09 9.03 30.25
C ARG A 369 -2.93 7.76 30.15
N LEU A 370 -4.06 7.77 30.85
CA LEU A 370 -5.09 6.75 30.75
C LEU A 370 -6.19 7.21 29.78
N ASP A 371 -6.64 6.28 28.93
CA ASP A 371 -7.81 6.51 28.09
C ASP A 371 -9.07 6.12 28.87
N PRO A 372 -10.18 6.86 28.72
CA PRO A 372 -11.40 6.49 29.41
C PRO A 372 -11.98 5.18 28.85
N TYR A 373 -12.46 4.31 29.74
CA TYR A 373 -13.13 3.07 29.37
C TYR A 373 -14.51 3.35 28.80
N MET A 374 -14.75 2.85 27.60
CA MET A 374 -16.05 2.95 26.92
C MET A 374 -16.71 1.59 26.88
N TYR A 375 -17.77 1.42 27.67
CA TYR A 375 -18.62 0.24 27.54
C TYR A 375 -19.57 0.43 26.34
N THR A 376 -19.50 -0.51 25.39
CA THR A 376 -20.46 -0.61 24.29
C THR A 376 -21.08 -2.01 24.30
N THR A 377 -22.39 -2.10 24.08
CA THR A 377 -23.07 -3.39 23.96
C THR A 377 -22.84 -3.99 22.56
N PRO A 378 -22.97 -5.32 22.40
CA PRO A 378 -22.90 -5.95 21.08
C PRO A 378 -23.92 -5.40 20.07
N GLY A 379 -25.10 -4.97 20.54
CA GLY A 379 -26.14 -4.38 19.70
C GLY A 379 -25.73 -3.02 19.14
N GLU A 380 -25.20 -2.14 19.99
CA GLU A 380 -24.72 -0.82 19.59
C GLU A 380 -23.55 -0.92 18.60
N ARG A 381 -22.61 -1.84 18.83
CA ARG A 381 -21.51 -2.12 17.88
C ARG A 381 -22.03 -2.62 16.53
N ALA A 382 -23.07 -3.44 16.52
CA ALA A 382 -23.68 -3.92 15.29
C ALA A 382 -24.37 -2.77 14.53
N SER A 383 -25.09 -1.90 15.24
CA SER A 383 -25.70 -0.68 14.69
C SER A 383 -24.65 0.27 14.11
N PHE A 384 -23.57 0.53 14.85
CA PHE A 384 -22.43 1.33 14.37
C PHE A 384 -21.78 0.73 13.12
N THR A 385 -21.62 -0.59 13.08
CA THR A 385 -21.05 -1.29 11.91
C THR A 385 -21.97 -1.23 10.70
N ALA A 386 -23.29 -1.32 10.90
CA ALA A 386 -24.27 -1.16 9.84
C ALA A 386 -24.26 0.28 9.29
N TRP A 387 -24.29 1.26 10.18
CA TRP A 387 -24.29 2.68 9.85
C TRP A 387 -23.01 3.09 9.09
N THR A 388 -21.84 2.65 9.56
CA THR A 388 -20.53 2.99 8.96
C THR A 388 -20.22 2.29 7.64
N LYS A 389 -21.06 1.33 7.20
CA LYS A 389 -20.99 0.76 5.85
C LYS A 389 -21.59 1.70 4.81
N GLU A 390 -22.60 2.47 5.19
CA GLU A 390 -23.32 3.37 4.29
C GLU A 390 -22.67 4.76 4.28
N ARG A 391 -22.20 5.26 5.43
CA ARG A 391 -21.63 6.61 5.56
C ARG A 391 -20.45 6.63 6.53
N LYS A 392 -19.38 7.37 6.23
CA LYS A 392 -18.21 7.48 7.11
C LYS A 392 -18.32 8.72 7.99
N LEU A 393 -18.24 8.56 9.32
CA LEU A 393 -18.28 9.66 10.29
C LEU A 393 -16.96 10.43 10.32
N CYS A 394 -17.04 11.76 10.46
CA CYS A 394 -15.87 12.59 10.72
C CYS A 394 -15.45 12.50 12.19
N ASN A 395 -14.26 11.97 12.49
CA ASN A 395 -13.76 11.92 13.86
C ASN A 395 -13.58 13.32 14.46
N ASP A 396 -13.04 14.27 13.70
CA ASP A 396 -12.71 15.60 14.22
C ASP A 396 -13.96 16.43 14.54
N PHE A 397 -15.04 16.24 13.78
CA PHE A 397 -16.34 16.83 14.10
C PHE A 397 -17.02 16.14 15.27
N HIS A 398 -17.05 14.79 15.29
CA HIS A 398 -17.85 14.05 16.26
C HIS A 398 -17.15 13.79 17.61
N LEU A 399 -15.82 13.89 17.68
CA LEU A 399 -15.08 13.65 18.92
C LEU A 399 -14.48 14.93 19.50
N THR A 400 -14.04 15.86 18.65
CA THR A 400 -13.41 17.14 19.08
C THR A 400 -14.24 18.38 18.79
N HIS A 401 -15.39 18.23 18.12
CA HIS A 401 -16.25 19.36 17.71
C HIS A 401 -15.56 20.43 16.87
N ASN A 402 -14.44 20.09 16.23
CA ASN A 402 -13.59 21.02 15.50
C ASN A 402 -13.09 20.38 14.20
N CYS A 403 -13.95 20.36 13.18
CA CYS A 403 -13.54 19.96 11.84
C CYS A 403 -12.92 21.17 11.11
N PRO A 404 -11.71 21.05 10.52
CA PRO A 404 -11.07 22.15 9.80
C PRO A 404 -11.81 22.57 8.53
N HIS A 405 -12.69 21.71 8.02
CA HIS A 405 -13.40 21.90 6.77
C HIS A 405 -14.91 21.61 6.91
N PRO A 406 -15.66 22.33 7.75
CA PRO A 406 -17.04 21.97 8.10
C PRO A 406 -17.99 21.95 6.90
N MET A 407 -17.70 22.77 5.87
CA MET A 407 -18.52 22.92 4.67
C MET A 407 -18.07 22.05 3.48
N SER A 408 -16.86 21.49 3.52
CA SER A 408 -16.28 20.68 2.44
C SER A 408 -15.76 19.32 2.90
N CYS A 409 -16.10 18.91 4.13
CA CYS A 409 -15.69 17.62 4.68
C CYS A 409 -16.30 16.47 3.89
N LYS A 410 -15.47 15.53 3.44
CA LYS A 410 -15.90 14.28 2.79
C LYS A 410 -16.58 13.29 3.74
N TYR A 411 -16.53 13.56 5.05
CA TYR A 411 -17.08 12.70 6.09
C TYR A 411 -18.37 13.31 6.68
N ASP A 412 -19.28 12.45 7.14
CA ASP A 412 -20.61 12.83 7.58
C ASP A 412 -20.59 13.57 8.92
N HIS A 413 -21.20 14.75 8.96
CA HIS A 413 -21.42 15.61 10.13
C HIS A 413 -22.85 15.54 10.66
N SER A 414 -23.70 14.66 10.10
CA SER A 414 -25.07 14.47 10.57
C SER A 414 -25.10 14.12 12.07
N PRO A 415 -26.02 14.68 12.87
CA PRO A 415 -26.08 14.40 14.30
C PRO A 415 -26.15 12.91 14.60
N ILE A 416 -25.30 12.46 15.51
CA ILE A 416 -25.27 11.08 16.02
C ILE A 416 -25.64 11.06 17.51
N ASP A 417 -26.24 9.95 17.94
CA ASP A 417 -26.51 9.69 19.33
C ASP A 417 -25.23 9.34 20.10
N GLU A 418 -25.31 9.37 21.44
CA GLU A 418 -24.15 9.12 22.30
C GLU A 418 -23.63 7.67 22.17
N SER A 419 -24.50 6.74 21.82
CA SER A 419 -24.14 5.34 21.60
C SER A 419 -23.21 5.16 20.38
N LEU A 420 -23.56 5.78 19.24
CA LEU A 420 -22.70 5.80 18.05
C LEU A 420 -21.41 6.59 18.31
N ARG A 421 -21.48 7.69 19.06
CA ARG A 421 -20.31 8.49 19.46
C ARG A 421 -19.33 7.68 20.31
N ASN A 422 -19.83 6.89 21.26
CA ASN A 422 -19.01 5.98 22.08
C ASN A 422 -18.37 4.87 21.26
N CYS A 423 -19.08 4.30 20.28
CA CYS A 423 -18.51 3.34 19.34
C CYS A 423 -17.42 3.96 18.46
N LEU A 424 -17.63 5.21 17.99
CA LEU A 424 -16.65 5.96 17.22
C LEU A 424 -15.38 6.23 18.03
N ARG A 425 -15.55 6.67 19.28
CA ARG A 425 -14.44 6.92 20.22
C ARG A 425 -13.66 5.64 20.52
N GLN A 426 -14.35 4.53 20.78
CA GLN A 426 -13.71 3.22 20.98
C GLN A 426 -12.95 2.75 19.74
N ALA A 427 -13.46 3.02 18.53
CA ALA A 427 -12.76 2.71 17.29
C ALA A 427 -11.50 3.59 17.12
N ALA A 428 -11.59 4.89 17.42
CA ALA A 428 -10.46 5.81 17.36
C ALA A 428 -9.36 5.44 18.39
N PHE A 429 -9.73 5.07 19.62
CA PHE A 429 -8.82 4.56 20.63
C PHE A 429 -8.20 3.20 20.31
N SER A 430 -8.66 2.49 19.28
CA SER A 430 -7.98 1.27 18.82
C SER A 430 -6.72 1.55 17.98
N ILE A 431 -6.48 2.82 17.65
CA ILE A 431 -5.33 3.30 16.90
C ILE A 431 -4.38 4.02 17.87
N PRO A 432 -3.10 3.62 17.95
CA PRO A 432 -2.16 4.20 18.90
C PRO A 432 -1.88 5.67 18.57
N CYS A 433 -1.82 6.50 19.61
CA CYS A 433 -1.39 7.89 19.54
C CYS A 433 0.00 8.00 18.90
N LYS A 434 0.23 9.07 18.13
CA LYS A 434 1.49 9.33 17.43
C LYS A 434 2.70 9.38 18.38
N ARG A 435 2.54 9.89 19.61
CA ARG A 435 3.60 9.94 20.63
C ARG A 435 4.00 8.56 21.17
N ARG A 436 3.07 7.60 21.20
CA ARG A 436 3.25 6.16 21.55
C ARG A 436 3.79 5.82 22.95
N ASP A 437 4.31 6.79 23.68
CA ASP A 437 4.98 6.64 24.98
C ASP A 437 4.04 6.84 26.19
N GLY A 438 2.80 7.29 25.97
CA GLY A 438 1.82 7.58 27.02
C GLY A 438 1.99 8.97 27.66
N THR A 439 2.91 9.81 27.18
CA THR A 439 3.17 11.16 27.74
C THR A 439 2.29 12.25 27.12
N CYS A 440 1.46 11.90 26.15
CA CYS A 440 0.56 12.84 25.48
C CYS A 440 -0.35 13.57 26.48
N ARG A 441 -0.36 14.91 26.41
CA ARG A 441 -1.24 15.78 27.21
C ARG A 441 -2.20 16.62 26.37
N ASP A 442 -2.43 16.24 25.13
CA ASP A 442 -3.34 16.95 24.24
C ASP A 442 -4.80 16.57 24.52
N LEU A 443 -5.65 17.53 24.92
CA LEU A 443 -7.07 17.27 25.19
C LEU A 443 -7.82 16.79 23.95
N GLY A 444 -7.42 17.25 22.76
CA GLY A 444 -8.02 16.88 21.48
C GLY A 444 -7.53 15.54 20.92
N CYS A 445 -6.68 14.80 21.64
CA CYS A 445 -6.14 13.55 21.13
C CYS A 445 -7.22 12.45 21.09
N ASN A 446 -7.70 12.14 19.89
CA ASN A 446 -8.71 11.10 19.63
C ASN A 446 -8.12 9.68 19.48
N TYR A 447 -6.81 9.52 19.63
CA TYR A 447 -6.10 8.26 19.49
C TYR A 447 -5.84 7.62 20.86
N GLY A 448 -5.71 6.29 20.90
CA GLY A 448 -5.51 5.59 22.17
C GLY A 448 -4.07 5.63 22.66
N HIS A 449 -3.90 5.75 23.96
CA HIS A 449 -2.66 5.72 24.72
C HIS A 449 -2.47 4.38 25.44
N VAL A 450 -3.56 3.67 25.77
CA VAL A 450 -3.54 2.34 26.41
C VAL A 450 -4.31 1.31 25.59
N CYS A 451 -3.89 0.05 25.66
CA CYS A 451 -4.59 -1.03 24.98
C CYS A 451 -5.83 -1.49 25.76
N GLN A 452 -7.03 -1.08 25.30
CA GLN A 452 -8.31 -1.46 25.94
C GLN A 452 -8.86 -2.84 25.52
N ARG A 453 -8.04 -3.77 25.01
CA ARG A 453 -8.50 -5.13 24.64
C ARG A 453 -8.33 -6.11 25.79
N SER A 454 -9.45 -6.58 26.39
CA SER A 454 -9.46 -7.34 27.66
C SER A 454 -8.53 -8.54 27.62
N GLU A 455 -8.65 -9.33 26.56
CA GLU A 455 -7.80 -10.48 26.28
C GLU A 455 -6.88 -10.17 25.10
N CYS A 456 -6.12 -9.07 25.20
CA CYS A 456 -5.10 -8.75 24.21
C CYS A 456 -3.97 -9.78 24.27
N LYS A 457 -4.13 -10.86 23.53
CA LYS A 457 -3.14 -11.96 23.48
C LYS A 457 -1.83 -11.59 22.75
N PHE A 458 -1.54 -10.29 22.53
CA PHE A 458 -0.27 -9.77 22.00
C PHE A 458 0.15 -8.49 22.74
N ARG A 459 0.39 -8.62 24.05
CA ARG A 459 0.91 -7.56 24.92
C ARG A 459 2.40 -7.31 24.63
N GLY A 460 2.72 -6.66 23.51
CA GLY A 460 4.10 -6.61 23.01
C GLY A 460 4.33 -6.13 21.58
N GLY A 461 3.27 -5.96 20.77
CA GLY A 461 3.38 -5.70 19.33
C GLY A 461 3.05 -6.92 18.47
N LYS A 462 3.14 -6.79 17.14
CA LYS A 462 2.37 -7.56 16.11
C LYS A 462 2.28 -9.09 16.35
N TRP A 463 1.14 -9.77 16.04
CA TRP A 463 0.19 -9.56 14.93
C TRP A 463 -1.31 -9.63 15.30
N TYR A 464 -1.79 -8.76 16.19
CA TYR A 464 -3.18 -8.23 16.17
C TYR A 464 -3.37 -7.00 17.06
N CYS A 465 -2.42 -6.61 17.90
CA CYS A 465 -2.46 -5.31 18.57
C CYS A 465 -1.51 -4.30 17.91
N ARG A 466 -1.99 -3.07 17.71
CA ARG A 466 -1.20 -1.96 17.15
C ARG A 466 -0.44 -1.17 18.22
N PHE A 467 -0.74 -1.43 19.50
CA PHE A 467 -0.12 -0.80 20.64
C PHE A 467 1.25 -1.39 20.93
N PRO A 468 2.21 -0.58 21.41
CA PRO A 468 3.52 -1.06 21.84
C PRO A 468 3.42 -1.86 23.15
N ALA A 469 4.47 -2.56 23.54
CA ALA A 469 4.49 -3.44 24.71
C ALA A 469 4.09 -2.70 25.99
N GLU A 470 4.64 -1.50 26.14
CA GLU A 470 4.51 -0.66 27.31
C GLU A 470 3.09 -0.14 27.51
N ALA A 471 2.27 -0.09 26.45
CA ALA A 471 0.86 0.29 26.51
C ALA A 471 -0.06 -0.87 26.96
N HIS A 472 0.51 -2.05 27.25
CA HIS A 472 -0.21 -3.22 27.78
C HIS A 472 0.13 -3.54 29.24
N THR A 473 1.17 -2.91 29.77
CA THR A 473 1.65 -3.05 31.15
C THR A 473 1.40 -1.76 31.94
N VAL A 474 0.53 -0.88 31.43
CA VAL A 474 0.15 0.35 32.11
C VAL A 474 -0.75 0.01 33.29
N ASP A 475 -0.41 0.55 34.45
CA ASP A 475 -1.33 0.55 35.60
C ASP A 475 -2.55 1.42 35.27
N PHE A 476 -3.75 0.85 35.42
CA PHE A 476 -5.00 1.51 35.07
C PHE A 476 -5.59 2.33 36.23
N GLU A 477 -4.97 2.29 37.42
CA GLU A 477 -5.36 3.15 38.52
C GLU A 477 -4.95 4.62 38.25
N ALA A 478 -5.95 5.50 38.21
CA ALA A 478 -5.72 6.93 38.08
C ALA A 478 -5.25 7.51 39.42
N SER A 479 -4.03 8.07 39.45
CA SER A 479 -3.45 8.71 40.64
C SER A 479 -3.58 10.23 40.62
N GLU A 480 -3.64 10.84 39.43
CA GLU A 480 -3.65 12.29 39.26
C GLU A 480 -4.49 12.72 38.04
N TYR A 481 -5.06 13.93 38.11
CA TYR A 481 -5.73 14.57 36.99
C TYR A 481 -5.04 15.90 36.68
N VAL A 482 -4.35 15.97 35.54
CA VAL A 482 -3.57 17.14 35.12
C VAL A 482 -4.30 17.94 34.06
N ASP A 483 -4.03 19.24 33.96
CA ASP A 483 -4.57 20.07 32.90
C ASP A 483 -3.96 19.66 31.55
N GLY A 484 -4.80 19.55 30.54
CA GLY A 484 -4.34 19.21 29.19
C GLY A 484 -4.03 20.45 28.35
N ILE A 485 -3.11 20.27 27.39
CA ILE A 485 -2.69 21.28 26.43
C ILE A 485 -3.72 21.32 25.29
N GLY A 486 -4.19 22.50 24.91
CA GLY A 486 -5.08 22.68 23.74
C GLY A 486 -6.46 23.29 24.02
N GLN A 487 -6.76 23.75 25.24
CA GLN A 487 -7.89 24.66 25.44
C GLN A 487 -7.51 26.06 24.95
N GLU A 488 -7.73 26.32 23.67
CA GLU A 488 -8.09 27.67 23.24
C GLU A 488 -9.52 27.66 22.68
N ASN A 489 -10.42 28.14 23.54
CA ASN A 489 -11.73 28.75 23.27
C ASN A 489 -12.88 27.87 22.78
N GLY A 490 -13.83 27.59 23.68
CA GLY A 490 -15.17 27.16 23.32
C GLY A 490 -16.02 26.72 24.51
N ASN A 491 -16.35 27.67 25.40
CA ASN A 491 -17.29 27.48 26.51
C ASN A 491 -18.61 26.84 26.01
N ALA A 492 -18.87 25.59 26.38
CA ALA A 492 -20.18 24.96 26.25
C ALA A 492 -20.99 25.26 27.52
N SER A 493 -21.67 26.40 27.57
CA SER A 493 -22.78 26.58 28.50
C SER A 493 -23.96 25.76 27.98
N TYR A 494 -24.22 24.64 28.64
CA TYR A 494 -25.45 23.86 28.51
C TYR A 494 -26.64 24.77 28.87
N SER A 495 -27.49 25.13 27.90
CA SER A 495 -28.82 25.64 28.23
C SER A 495 -29.85 25.24 27.19
N THR A 496 -30.78 24.41 27.65
CA THR A 496 -32.04 24.08 27.02
C THR A 496 -32.95 25.32 26.93
N ARG A 497 -33.44 25.68 25.73
CA ARG A 497 -34.89 25.84 25.39
C ARG A 497 -35.16 26.82 24.23
N SER A 498 -36.03 26.34 23.34
CA SER A 498 -37.25 26.97 22.80
C SER A 498 -37.23 28.42 22.29
N HIS A 499 -37.68 28.57 21.04
CA HIS A 499 -38.13 29.79 20.38
C HIS A 499 -38.93 30.75 21.28
N SER A 500 -38.66 32.06 21.16
CA SER A 500 -39.64 33.12 20.83
C SER A 500 -38.96 34.50 20.64
N THR A 501 -39.24 35.12 19.49
CA THR A 501 -39.42 36.57 19.19
C THR A 501 -38.38 37.65 19.56
N ALA A 502 -38.08 38.50 18.57
CA ALA A 502 -37.23 39.71 18.55
C ALA A 502 -37.84 40.95 19.27
N PRO A 503 -37.34 42.20 19.13
CA PRO A 503 -36.00 42.74 18.78
C PRO A 503 -35.49 43.83 19.78
N ASP A 504 -34.31 44.42 19.47
CA ASP A 504 -34.00 45.87 19.49
C ASP A 504 -32.88 46.43 20.43
N ALA A 505 -32.20 47.45 19.87
CA ALA A 505 -31.50 48.60 20.49
C ALA A 505 -30.04 48.52 21.06
N SER A 506 -29.10 49.02 20.24
CA SER A 506 -28.19 50.19 20.43
C SER A 506 -27.08 50.31 21.52
N SER A 507 -26.04 51.05 21.12
CA SER A 507 -24.96 51.79 21.85
C SER A 507 -23.71 50.98 22.25
N GLU A 508 -22.55 51.21 21.61
CA GLU A 508 -21.56 52.29 21.81
C GLU A 508 -20.89 52.26 23.20
N HIS A 509 -19.61 51.89 23.28
CA HIS A 509 -18.55 52.79 23.76
C HIS A 509 -17.13 52.21 23.63
N GLU A 510 -16.23 53.17 23.53
CA GLU A 510 -14.84 53.20 23.08
C GLU A 510 -13.83 53.21 24.25
N SER A 511 -12.62 52.67 24.05
CA SER A 511 -11.30 53.13 24.61
C SER A 511 -10.24 52.03 24.36
N GLN A 512 -9.26 52.22 23.47
CA GLN A 512 -7.97 52.93 23.60
C GLN A 512 -7.08 52.45 24.78
N HIS A 513 -5.96 51.75 24.53
CA HIS A 513 -4.57 52.29 24.53
C HIS A 513 -3.45 51.21 24.60
N THR A 514 -2.34 51.53 23.88
CA THR A 514 -0.90 51.14 24.04
C THR A 514 -0.49 49.67 23.96
N SER A 515 0.18 49.20 22.90
CA SER A 515 1.62 49.33 22.54
C SER A 515 2.62 48.58 23.44
N GLY A 516 3.22 47.51 22.91
CA GLY A 516 4.38 46.83 23.48
C GLY A 516 4.90 45.75 22.52
N ARG A 517 6.19 45.80 22.22
CA ARG A 517 6.91 45.21 21.07
C ARG A 517 7.68 43.95 21.47
N ALA A 518 7.66 42.89 20.66
CA ALA A 518 8.70 41.83 20.55
C ALA A 518 8.38 40.95 19.31
N GLU A 519 9.04 41.21 18.17
CA GLU A 519 10.17 40.42 17.64
C GLU A 519 9.81 38.98 17.25
N THR A 520 9.42 38.84 15.98
CA THR A 520 9.09 37.60 15.28
C THR A 520 10.36 36.95 14.74
N ILE A 521 10.69 35.76 15.21
CA ILE A 521 11.63 34.84 14.57
C ILE A 521 10.79 33.86 13.75
N LEU A 522 10.93 33.92 12.43
CA LEU A 522 10.31 33.04 11.44
C LEU A 522 11.34 32.00 10.98
N GLU A 523 11.02 30.72 11.12
CA GLU A 523 11.36 29.58 10.23
C GLU A 523 10.55 28.34 10.71
N PRO A 524 10.35 27.28 9.90
CA PRO A 524 9.52 27.23 8.70
C PRO A 524 8.39 26.18 8.84
N GLU A 525 7.37 26.28 7.98
CA GLU A 525 6.22 25.39 7.92
C GLU A 525 6.63 23.94 7.60
N ALA A 526 6.22 23.01 8.46
CA ALA A 526 6.34 21.57 8.23
C ALA A 526 5.09 21.04 7.54
N GLU A 527 5.29 20.37 6.41
CA GLU A 527 4.29 19.70 5.59
C GLU A 527 3.40 18.75 6.40
N VAL A 528 2.09 18.91 6.22
CA VAL A 528 1.06 18.04 6.79
C VAL A 528 0.93 16.80 5.89
N VAL A 529 1.29 15.63 6.44
CA VAL A 529 1.10 14.33 5.80
C VAL A 529 -0.33 13.83 6.06
N ASP A 530 -1.11 13.75 4.98
CA ASP A 530 -2.51 13.32 4.96
C ASP A 530 -2.72 11.87 5.39
N LEU A 531 -3.72 11.68 6.26
CA LEU A 531 -4.23 10.38 6.67
C LEU A 531 -5.61 10.13 6.06
N ILE A 532 -5.60 9.18 5.12
CA ILE A 532 -6.70 8.29 4.66
C ILE A 532 -7.47 8.74 3.42
N ASP A 533 -7.22 8.00 2.32
CA ASP A 533 -8.30 7.44 1.52
C ASP A 533 -8.18 5.91 1.41
N VAL A 534 -9.18 5.26 1.98
CA VAL A 534 -9.67 3.95 1.58
C VAL A 534 -11.02 4.21 0.93
N LEU A 535 -10.99 4.20 -0.41
CA LEU A 535 -12.05 3.90 -1.37
C LEU A 535 -12.95 5.03 -1.92
N THR A 536 -12.77 5.19 -3.25
CA THR A 536 -13.67 5.57 -4.38
C THR A 536 -13.83 7.03 -4.81
N ASP A 537 -13.16 7.35 -5.92
CA ASP A 537 -13.41 8.45 -6.86
C ASP A 537 -14.70 8.24 -7.68
N THR A 538 -15.44 9.33 -7.89
CA THR A 538 -15.99 9.71 -9.21
C THR A 538 -16.27 11.22 -9.23
N VAL A 539 -15.67 11.94 -10.18
CA VAL A 539 -16.02 13.32 -10.58
C VAL A 539 -16.70 13.26 -11.97
N PRO A 540 -17.67 14.13 -12.30
CA PRO A 540 -18.38 14.12 -13.58
C PRO A 540 -17.62 14.86 -14.70
N ALA A 541 -18.00 14.53 -15.93
CA ALA A 541 -17.52 15.11 -17.19
C ALA A 541 -18.05 16.54 -17.44
N GLY A 542 -17.20 17.38 -18.04
CA GLY A 542 -17.50 18.71 -18.59
C GLY A 542 -16.34 19.19 -19.49
N PRO A 543 -16.59 20.06 -20.49
CA PRO A 543 -16.14 19.83 -21.87
C PRO A 543 -14.72 20.32 -22.18
N ALA A 544 -14.04 19.60 -23.07
CA ALA A 544 -12.83 20.05 -23.74
C ALA A 544 -13.20 21.01 -24.88
N GLN A 545 -12.69 22.24 -24.84
CA GLN A 545 -12.56 23.09 -26.02
C GLN A 545 -11.32 22.64 -26.78
N GLU A 546 -11.52 22.27 -28.05
CA GLU A 546 -10.46 22.00 -29.03
C GLU A 546 -9.68 23.28 -29.31
N ALA A 547 -8.40 23.31 -28.94
CA ALA A 547 -7.42 24.21 -29.51
C ALA A 547 -6.62 23.43 -30.56
N MET A 548 -7.01 23.59 -31.82
CA MET A 548 -6.22 23.23 -33.00
C MET A 548 -4.88 23.96 -32.95
N TRP A 549 -3.79 23.24 -32.71
CA TRP A 549 -2.49 23.62 -33.24
C TRP A 549 -2.29 22.89 -34.57
N GLU A 550 -2.56 23.58 -35.67
CA GLU A 550 -2.12 23.14 -36.99
C GLU A 550 -0.59 23.24 -37.04
N ALA A 551 0.07 22.11 -37.21
CA ALA A 551 1.48 22.06 -37.55
C ALA A 551 1.64 22.43 -39.04
N GLU A 552 2.17 23.63 -39.31
CA GLU A 552 2.67 23.96 -40.65
C GLU A 552 3.92 23.11 -40.96
N PRO A 553 4.09 22.63 -42.20
CA PRO A 553 5.22 21.80 -42.59
C PRO A 553 6.51 22.61 -42.74
N ASP A 554 7.54 22.16 -42.05
CA ASP A 554 8.93 22.62 -42.16
C ASP A 554 9.42 22.62 -43.62
N ALA A 555 9.59 23.82 -44.18
CA ALA A 555 10.29 24.04 -45.43
C ALA A 555 11.80 23.85 -45.21
N ARG A 556 12.29 22.64 -45.48
CA ARG A 556 13.73 22.32 -45.55
C ARG A 556 14.37 22.97 -46.78
N PRO A 557 15.41 23.82 -46.66
CA PRO A 557 16.22 24.17 -47.82
C PRO A 557 17.13 22.99 -48.20
N GLU A 558 17.08 22.66 -49.48
CA GLU A 558 17.80 21.57 -50.15
C GLU A 558 19.30 21.90 -50.22
N ILE A 559 20.11 21.26 -49.37
CA ILE A 559 21.58 21.35 -49.42
C ILE A 559 22.09 20.31 -50.42
N GLN A 560 22.72 20.77 -51.49
CA GLN A 560 23.32 19.93 -52.52
C GLN A 560 24.47 19.05 -51.97
N PRO A 561 24.61 17.79 -52.41
CA PRO A 561 25.65 16.89 -51.92
C PRO A 561 27.03 17.18 -52.53
N VAL A 562 28.02 17.34 -51.65
CA VAL A 562 29.46 17.42 -51.98
C VAL A 562 30.00 16.04 -52.39
N PRO A 563 30.84 15.91 -53.44
CA PRO A 563 31.29 14.61 -53.94
C PRO A 563 32.27 13.90 -52.99
N LYS A 564 31.99 12.61 -52.75
CA LYS A 564 32.79 11.69 -51.92
C LYS A 564 34.17 11.44 -52.54
N ARG A 565 35.24 11.91 -51.91
CA ARG A 565 36.61 11.41 -52.13
C ARG A 565 36.73 10.03 -51.48
N LYS A 566 36.94 8.99 -52.28
CA LYS A 566 37.34 7.65 -51.82
C LYS A 566 38.80 7.71 -51.34
N SER A 567 39.03 7.64 -50.03
CA SER A 567 40.33 7.27 -49.48
C SER A 567 40.25 5.82 -49.00
N LYS A 568 41.20 5.03 -49.49
CA LYS A 568 41.31 3.59 -49.32
C LYS A 568 42.09 3.36 -48.03
N TRP A 569 41.43 2.96 -46.96
CA TRP A 569 42.09 2.54 -45.72
C TRP A 569 42.64 1.12 -45.91
N GLN A 570 43.95 0.93 -45.73
CA GLN A 570 44.60 -0.37 -45.58
C GLN A 570 45.01 -0.52 -44.10
N PRO A 571 44.88 -1.72 -43.49
CA PRO A 571 45.38 -1.95 -42.14
C PRO A 571 46.88 -2.27 -42.18
N GLU A 572 47.66 -1.62 -41.32
CA GLU A 572 49.03 -2.03 -41.00
C GLU A 572 49.06 -3.02 -39.82
N PRO A 573 50.08 -3.89 -39.74
CA PRO A 573 50.08 -5.07 -38.87
C PRO A 573 50.46 -4.79 -37.42
N GLU A 574 49.93 -5.65 -36.54
CA GLU A 574 50.17 -5.73 -35.11
C GLU A 574 51.67 -5.85 -34.77
N SER A 575 52.13 -5.04 -33.82
CA SER A 575 53.44 -5.20 -33.19
C SER A 575 53.27 -5.90 -31.84
N GLU A 576 53.66 -7.17 -31.79
CA GLU A 576 53.88 -7.92 -30.56
C GLU A 576 55.12 -7.36 -29.84
N VAL A 577 54.92 -6.67 -28.72
CA VAL A 577 55.97 -6.50 -27.70
C VAL A 577 55.35 -6.73 -26.33
N ALA A 578 55.54 -7.94 -25.81
CA ALA A 578 55.23 -8.29 -24.42
C ALA A 578 56.33 -7.76 -23.48
N PRO A 579 56.00 -7.19 -22.31
CA PRO A 579 57.00 -6.85 -21.31
C PRO A 579 57.28 -8.05 -20.40
N THR A 580 58.54 -8.49 -20.38
CA THR A 580 59.11 -9.40 -19.38
C THR A 580 59.29 -8.66 -18.05
N TRP A 581 58.67 -9.16 -16.99
CA TRP A 581 58.98 -8.77 -15.61
C TRP A 581 59.63 -9.96 -14.90
N ASP A 582 60.94 -9.87 -14.73
CA ASP A 582 61.75 -10.77 -13.90
C ASP A 582 61.56 -10.43 -12.42
N GLY A 583 61.29 -11.47 -11.62
CA GLY A 583 61.27 -11.40 -10.17
C GLY A 583 62.58 -11.87 -9.54
N ARG A 584 63.15 -11.04 -8.65
CA ARG A 584 63.97 -11.34 -7.45
C ARG A 584 64.63 -10.03 -6.98
N TRP A 585 64.59 -9.59 -5.73
CA TRP A 585 64.47 -10.24 -4.41
C TRP A 585 63.61 -9.42 -3.45
#